data_AF-A0A4Y2W1J3-F1
#
_entry.id   AF-A0A4Y2W1J3-F1
#
_cell.length_a   1.000
_cell.length_b   1.000
_cell.length_c   1.000
_cell.angle_alpha   90.00
_cell.angle_beta   90.00
_cell.angle_gamma   90.00
#
_symmetry.space_group_name_H-M   'P 1'
#
loop_
_entity.id
_entity.type
_entity.pdbx_description
1 polymer ?
#
loop_
_entity_poly.entity_id
_entity_poly.type
_entity_poly.pdbx_seq_one_letter_code
_entity_poly.pdbx_strand_id
1 'polypeptide(L)'
;MILHGAAAWAYPLSSRQSRLLNSIQRKFLLNITGAYSTTPTAALQVIEGILPLHIKAEQEAVYVRTARLRKTSNYNNFNFNPNNYEDGTTSTKFHPAIFQLEDRISLKKQFLPVPGLNIFTDGSKIEDKTGSAFCVMEEDTTKYEWMAQLSPFNTVFQAELLAIKEACLWASKTNQQIKVWSDSESSLHSIASIDTKSPIAQQTQEILLKSTNIKLGWIKAHVGYSGNEAADVLAKKATQEGIPTFIPAPRNHIKSLLQKESITRWQKEWDNGETGRSVHNVLPKVKTTSTPWQRPEIMFVTGHGPFPTYLKRFNIRSSDSCGCGKLGNPLHYATSCLFTTSYHLTKPSADLEPLWWKRVMNNNNSRAKIKKLMHFIAENEPLLFPKDGDDN
;
A
#
# COMPACT_ATOMS: atom_id res chain seq x y z
N MET A 1 6.83 -6.52 -17.51
CA MET A 1 8.29 -6.74 -17.38
C MET A 1 9.12 -5.43 -17.34
N ILE A 2 8.55 -4.21 -17.25
CA ILE A 2 9.34 -2.95 -17.31
C ILE A 2 10.28 -2.78 -16.11
N LEU A 3 9.87 -3.20 -14.92
CA LEU A 3 10.65 -3.01 -13.68
C LEU A 3 11.55 -4.21 -13.34
N HIS A 4 11.66 -5.18 -14.25
CA HIS A 4 12.57 -6.29 -14.05
C HIS A 4 14.01 -5.78 -13.98
N GLY A 5 14.78 -6.25 -13.00
CA GLY A 5 16.15 -5.79 -12.79
C GLY A 5 16.28 -4.34 -12.34
N ALA A 6 15.23 -3.66 -11.87
CA ALA A 6 15.28 -2.26 -11.43
C ALA A 6 16.42 -1.97 -10.42
N ALA A 7 16.76 -2.93 -9.56
CA ALA A 7 17.90 -2.83 -8.64
C ALA A 7 19.26 -2.55 -9.30
N ALA A 8 19.40 -2.89 -10.59
CA ALA A 8 20.64 -2.68 -11.36
C ALA A 8 20.69 -1.32 -12.07
N TRP A 9 19.55 -0.71 -12.39
CA TRP A 9 19.50 0.49 -13.25
C TRP A 9 18.69 1.67 -12.72
N ALA A 10 17.88 1.49 -11.66
CA ALA A 10 16.99 2.50 -11.09
C ALA A 10 17.39 2.92 -9.67
N TYR A 11 18.70 3.01 -9.38
CA TYR A 11 19.20 3.44 -8.08
C TYR A 11 20.60 4.09 -8.18
N PRO A 12 20.70 5.42 -8.33
CA PRO A 12 19.62 6.39 -8.57
C PRO A 12 19.24 6.51 -10.06
N LEU A 13 18.05 7.02 -10.36
CA LEU A 13 17.69 7.39 -11.73
C LEU A 13 18.26 8.75 -12.12
N SER A 14 18.79 8.85 -13.34
CA SER A 14 19.10 10.14 -13.97
C SER A 14 17.82 10.84 -14.46
N SER A 15 17.87 12.17 -14.61
CA SER A 15 16.77 12.96 -15.18
C SER A 15 16.38 12.52 -16.59
N ARG A 16 17.33 11.97 -17.37
CA ARG A 16 17.07 11.38 -18.69
C ARG A 16 16.23 10.10 -18.57
N GLN A 17 16.60 9.19 -17.65
CA GLN A 17 15.85 7.95 -17.43
C GLN A 17 14.44 8.24 -16.88
N SER A 18 14.30 9.19 -15.95
CA SER A 18 12.98 9.59 -15.42
C SER A 18 12.05 10.13 -16.52
N ARG A 19 12.57 10.95 -17.44
CA ARG A 19 11.81 11.42 -18.62
C ARG A 19 11.43 10.27 -19.56
N LEU A 20 12.33 9.32 -19.79
CA LEU A 20 12.05 8.15 -20.62
C LEU A 20 10.91 7.30 -20.01
N LEU A 21 10.96 7.02 -18.70
CA LEU A 21 9.92 6.29 -17.99
C LEU A 21 8.57 7.01 -18.06
N ASN A 22 8.55 8.33 -17.90
CA ASN A 22 7.34 9.13 -18.08
C ASN A 22 6.78 9.05 -19.51
N SER A 23 7.65 9.06 -20.53
CA SER A 23 7.24 8.89 -21.94
C SER A 23 6.62 7.50 -22.20
N ILE A 24 7.20 6.45 -21.60
CA ILE A 24 6.65 5.09 -21.67
C ILE A 24 5.28 5.02 -20.99
N GLN A 25 5.18 5.48 -19.73
CA GLN A 25 3.93 5.44 -18.97
C GLN A 25 2.83 6.27 -19.63
N ARG A 26 3.19 7.41 -20.24
CA ARG A 26 2.26 8.29 -20.95
C ARG A 26 1.44 7.57 -22.00
N LYS A 27 2.03 6.64 -22.76
CA LYS A 27 1.31 5.89 -23.80
C LYS A 27 0.14 5.08 -23.21
N PHE A 28 0.38 4.41 -22.07
CA PHE A 28 -0.66 3.67 -21.37
C PHE A 28 -1.72 4.58 -20.78
N LEU A 29 -1.31 5.69 -20.16
CA LEU A 29 -2.23 6.67 -19.58
C LEU A 29 -3.17 7.28 -20.63
N LEU A 30 -2.64 7.62 -21.81
CA LEU A 30 -3.45 8.12 -22.92
C LEU A 30 -4.45 7.07 -23.43
N ASN A 31 -4.04 5.80 -23.51
CA ASN A 31 -4.91 4.72 -23.95
C ASN A 31 -6.03 4.44 -22.93
N ILE A 32 -5.73 4.47 -21.63
CA ILE A 32 -6.71 4.26 -20.54
C ILE A 32 -7.74 5.39 -20.54
N THR A 33 -7.26 6.64 -20.58
CA THR A 33 -8.10 7.83 -20.39
C THR A 33 -8.81 8.29 -21.67
N GLY A 34 -8.25 7.93 -22.84
CA GLY A 34 -8.62 8.53 -24.11
C GLY A 34 -8.36 10.04 -24.17
N ALA A 35 -7.51 10.59 -23.31
CA ALA A 35 -7.20 12.02 -23.29
C ALA A 35 -6.43 12.46 -24.55
N TYR A 36 -6.41 13.76 -24.82
CA TYR A 36 -5.62 14.32 -25.91
C TYR A 36 -4.11 14.03 -25.70
N SER A 37 -3.38 13.83 -26.79
CA SER A 37 -1.93 13.58 -26.77
C SER A 37 -1.11 14.73 -26.18
N THR A 38 -1.71 15.88 -25.90
CA THR A 38 -1.11 17.06 -25.26
C THR A 38 -1.44 17.15 -23.77
N THR A 39 -2.37 16.34 -23.24
CA THR A 39 -2.80 16.38 -21.83
C THR A 39 -1.62 16.03 -20.91
N PRO A 40 -1.29 16.83 -19.88
CA PRO A 40 -0.10 16.61 -19.05
C PRO A 40 -0.03 15.21 -18.43
N THR A 41 1.12 14.53 -18.51
CA THR A 41 1.29 13.18 -17.94
C THR A 41 1.00 13.16 -16.44
N ALA A 42 1.47 14.18 -15.70
CA ALA A 42 1.24 14.31 -14.26
C ALA A 42 -0.26 14.35 -13.91
N ALA A 43 -1.06 15.06 -14.70
CA ALA A 43 -2.51 15.08 -14.51
C ALA A 43 -3.14 13.70 -14.73
N LEU A 44 -2.72 12.97 -15.79
CA LEU A 44 -3.24 11.63 -16.05
C LEU A 44 -2.83 10.61 -14.97
N GLN A 45 -1.62 10.71 -14.44
CA GLN A 45 -1.16 9.89 -13.31
C GLN A 45 -2.08 10.09 -12.09
N VAL A 46 -2.43 11.34 -11.77
CA VAL A 46 -3.31 11.66 -10.64
C VAL A 46 -4.76 11.24 -10.89
N ILE A 47 -5.29 11.48 -12.09
CA ILE A 47 -6.65 11.06 -12.46
C ILE A 47 -6.80 9.55 -12.33
N GLU A 48 -5.85 8.77 -12.88
CA GLU A 48 -5.91 7.31 -12.84
C GLU A 48 -5.45 6.70 -11.51
N GLY A 49 -4.91 7.52 -10.60
CA GLY A 49 -4.33 7.06 -9.35
C GLY A 49 -3.13 6.13 -9.56
N ILE A 50 -2.37 6.34 -10.63
CA ILE A 50 -1.21 5.51 -10.99
C ILE A 50 0.07 6.25 -10.59
N LEU A 51 0.84 5.64 -9.69
CA LEU A 51 2.14 6.18 -9.24
C LEU A 51 3.06 6.45 -10.44
N PRO A 52 3.78 7.60 -10.48
CA PRO A 52 4.74 7.87 -11.52
C PRO A 52 5.79 6.77 -11.65
N LEU A 53 6.05 6.34 -12.89
CA LEU A 53 6.85 5.14 -13.14
C LEU A 53 8.30 5.29 -12.65
N HIS A 54 8.87 6.49 -12.66
CA HIS A 54 10.20 6.75 -12.09
C HIS A 54 10.25 6.54 -10.58
N ILE A 55 9.22 7.00 -9.85
CA ILE A 55 9.09 6.76 -8.41
C ILE A 55 8.94 5.25 -8.14
N LYS A 56 8.07 4.57 -8.91
CA LYS A 56 7.86 3.12 -8.76
C LYS A 56 9.12 2.31 -9.06
N ALA A 57 9.93 2.71 -10.04
CA ALA A 57 11.18 2.04 -10.37
C ALA A 57 12.22 2.15 -9.24
N GLU A 58 12.40 3.34 -8.66
CA GLU A 58 13.29 3.53 -7.51
C GLU A 58 12.78 2.79 -6.26
N GLN A 59 11.46 2.80 -6.02
CA GLN A 59 10.81 2.00 -4.98
C GLN A 59 11.17 0.51 -5.11
N GLU A 60 11.00 -0.09 -6.29
CA GLU A 60 11.33 -1.50 -6.51
C GLU A 60 12.84 -1.77 -6.39
N ALA A 61 13.68 -0.85 -6.86
CA ALA A 61 15.12 -0.96 -6.73
C ALA A 61 15.56 -1.00 -5.26
N VAL A 62 15.05 -0.08 -4.43
CA VAL A 62 15.35 -0.05 -2.99
C VAL A 62 14.83 -1.31 -2.30
N TYR A 63 13.61 -1.74 -2.59
CA TYR A 63 13.06 -2.98 -2.02
C TYR A 63 13.95 -4.18 -2.32
N VAL A 64 14.34 -4.40 -3.57
CA VAL A 64 15.17 -5.54 -3.97
C VAL A 64 16.56 -5.44 -3.34
N ARG A 65 17.18 -4.26 -3.36
CA ARG A 65 18.52 -4.05 -2.77
C ARG A 65 18.54 -4.33 -1.27
N THR A 66 17.57 -3.82 -0.52
CA THR A 66 17.49 -4.04 0.93
C THR A 66 17.03 -5.45 1.26
N ALA A 67 15.90 -5.89 0.71
CA ALA A 67 15.22 -7.11 1.16
C ALA A 67 15.75 -8.40 0.52
N ARG A 68 16.53 -8.34 -0.57
CA ARG A 68 17.05 -9.53 -1.27
C ARG A 68 18.57 -9.52 -1.38
N LEU A 69 19.16 -8.39 -1.76
CA LEU A 69 20.62 -8.27 -1.89
C LEU A 69 21.32 -7.91 -0.58
N ARG A 70 20.56 -7.68 0.50
CA ARG A 70 21.07 -7.29 1.83
C ARG A 70 22.03 -6.08 1.75
N LYS A 71 21.70 -5.07 0.94
CA LYS A 71 22.47 -3.83 0.78
C LYS A 71 21.71 -2.64 1.36
N THR A 72 22.40 -1.83 2.16
CA THR A 72 21.87 -0.55 2.64
C THR A 72 21.49 0.34 1.47
N SER A 73 20.29 0.92 1.54
CA SER A 73 19.74 1.78 0.50
C SER A 73 19.05 2.99 1.13
N ASN A 74 18.99 4.10 0.41
CA ASN A 74 18.40 5.36 0.83
C ASN A 74 17.28 5.71 -0.14
N TYR A 75 16.13 6.16 0.37
CA TYR A 75 15.01 6.57 -0.46
C TYR A 75 14.24 7.70 0.23
N ASN A 76 14.08 8.84 -0.45
CA ASN A 76 13.36 10.01 0.09
C ASN A 76 13.84 10.42 1.51
N ASN A 77 15.17 10.44 1.74
CA ASN A 77 15.83 10.70 3.04
C ASN A 77 15.65 9.61 4.12
N PHE A 78 15.00 8.48 3.81
CA PHE A 78 14.96 7.32 4.69
C PHE A 78 16.09 6.34 4.39
N ASN A 79 16.75 5.86 5.45
CA ASN A 79 17.76 4.81 5.37
C ASN A 79 17.13 3.42 5.61
N PHE A 80 17.31 2.54 4.65
CA PHE A 80 16.88 1.14 4.68
C PHE A 80 18.09 0.24 4.94
N ASN A 81 18.44 0.08 6.21
CA ASN A 81 19.45 -0.87 6.66
C ASN A 81 18.87 -2.30 6.65
N PRO A 82 19.43 -3.24 5.86
CA PRO A 82 18.94 -4.62 5.79
C PRO A 82 18.95 -5.34 7.15
N ASN A 83 19.85 -5.01 8.07
CA ASN A 83 19.94 -5.65 9.39
C ASN A 83 18.74 -5.37 10.29
N ASN A 84 17.96 -4.33 9.98
CA ASN A 84 16.72 -4.02 10.70
C ASN A 84 15.54 -4.90 10.25
N TYR A 85 15.72 -5.74 9.22
CA TYR A 85 14.66 -6.53 8.62
C TYR A 85 15.01 -8.02 8.55
N GLU A 86 13.99 -8.86 8.65
CA GLU A 86 14.13 -10.31 8.49
C GLU A 86 14.81 -10.67 7.17
N ASP A 87 15.76 -11.60 7.26
CA ASP A 87 16.32 -12.21 6.06
C ASP A 87 15.38 -13.29 5.56
N GLY A 88 14.93 -13.15 4.31
CA GLY A 88 14.01 -14.08 3.68
C GLY A 88 14.63 -14.84 2.51
N THR A 89 15.96 -14.87 2.44
CA THR A 89 16.74 -15.74 1.53
C THR A 89 17.24 -17.00 2.23
N THR A 90 16.84 -17.26 3.47
CA THR A 90 17.17 -18.49 4.17
C THR A 90 16.60 -19.67 3.38
N SER A 91 17.49 -20.42 2.73
CA SER A 91 17.19 -21.74 2.17
C SER A 91 16.66 -22.65 3.26
N THR A 92 15.99 -23.73 2.85
CA THR A 92 15.61 -24.83 3.76
C THR A 92 16.81 -25.21 4.62
N LYS A 93 16.74 -24.93 5.93
CA LYS A 93 17.86 -25.16 6.86
C LYS A 93 18.11 -26.64 7.11
N PHE A 94 17.08 -27.46 6.94
CA PHE A 94 17.11 -28.88 7.24
C PHE A 94 16.94 -29.70 5.98
N HIS A 95 17.62 -30.84 5.93
CA HIS A 95 17.36 -31.86 4.93
C HIS A 95 15.99 -32.51 5.24
N PRO A 96 15.12 -32.77 4.23
CA PRO A 96 13.80 -33.37 4.46
C PRO A 96 13.83 -34.65 5.31
N ALA A 97 14.83 -35.50 5.14
CA ALA A 97 14.95 -36.74 5.91
C ALA A 97 15.19 -36.55 7.44
N ILE A 98 15.71 -35.38 7.85
CA ILE A 98 16.04 -35.06 9.25
C ILE A 98 14.91 -34.24 9.90
N PHE A 99 14.07 -33.60 9.08
CA PHE A 99 12.98 -32.76 9.54
C PHE A 99 11.78 -33.63 9.98
N GLN A 100 11.85 -34.16 11.21
CA GLN A 100 10.83 -35.05 11.78
C GLN A 100 10.03 -34.31 12.86
N LEU A 101 9.09 -33.45 12.44
CA LEU A 101 8.23 -32.67 13.36
C LEU A 101 6.75 -33.05 13.25
N GLU A 102 6.38 -33.97 12.36
CA GLU A 102 4.99 -34.34 12.07
C GLU A 102 4.25 -34.82 13.32
N ASP A 103 4.90 -35.62 14.17
CA ASP A 103 4.33 -36.13 15.42
C ASP A 103 4.53 -35.20 16.63
N ARG A 104 5.23 -34.08 16.42
CA ARG A 104 5.57 -33.09 17.45
C ARG A 104 4.64 -31.89 17.45
N ILE A 105 3.92 -31.66 16.36
CA ILE A 105 3.01 -30.52 16.18
C ILE A 105 1.62 -31.03 15.83
N SER A 106 0.68 -30.93 16.78
CA SER A 106 -0.70 -31.33 16.57
C SER A 106 -1.59 -30.13 16.27
N LEU A 107 -2.14 -30.09 15.05
CA LEU A 107 -3.18 -29.13 14.65
C LEU A 107 -4.61 -29.64 14.89
N LYS A 108 -4.76 -30.88 15.38
CA LYS A 108 -6.06 -31.52 15.57
C LYS A 108 -6.76 -30.99 16.83
N LYS A 109 -8.05 -30.68 16.68
CA LYS A 109 -8.99 -30.11 17.68
C LYS A 109 -9.23 -30.90 18.98
N GLN A 110 -8.61 -32.06 19.16
CA GLN A 110 -8.98 -32.98 20.23
C GLN A 110 -7.86 -33.15 21.25
N PHE A 111 -7.61 -32.19 22.12
CA PHE A 111 -6.86 -32.50 23.35
C PHE A 111 -7.25 -31.59 24.52
N LEU A 112 -7.47 -32.24 25.67
CA LEU A 112 -7.45 -31.62 26.98
C LEU A 112 -5.97 -31.38 27.38
N PRO A 113 -5.69 -30.38 28.26
CA PRO A 113 -4.40 -30.24 28.91
C PRO A 113 -3.97 -31.59 29.52
N VAL A 114 -2.68 -31.93 29.41
CA VAL A 114 -2.17 -33.14 30.06
C VAL A 114 -1.95 -32.90 31.54
N PRO A 115 -2.04 -33.94 32.39
CA PRO A 115 -1.57 -33.86 33.77
C PRO A 115 -0.13 -33.35 33.82
N GLY A 116 0.13 -32.38 34.70
CA GLY A 116 1.44 -31.73 34.85
C GLY A 116 1.54 -30.36 34.19
N LEU A 117 2.77 -29.96 33.84
CA LEU A 117 3.05 -28.62 33.31
C LEU A 117 2.62 -28.47 31.85
N ASN A 118 1.85 -27.43 31.60
CA ASN A 118 1.48 -26.96 30.27
C ASN A 118 1.96 -25.52 30.10
N ILE A 119 2.35 -25.15 28.89
CA ILE A 119 2.72 -23.78 28.56
C ILE A 119 1.69 -23.24 27.58
N PHE A 120 1.23 -22.02 27.79
CA PHE A 120 0.31 -21.34 26.89
C PHE A 120 0.98 -20.07 26.36
N THR A 121 0.83 -19.80 25.08
CA THR A 121 1.53 -18.73 24.37
C THR A 121 0.53 -17.84 23.66
N ASP A 122 0.78 -16.54 23.62
CA ASP A 122 -0.01 -15.60 22.84
C ASP A 122 0.81 -14.41 22.34
N GLY A 123 0.35 -13.80 21.24
CA GLY A 123 0.89 -12.59 20.66
C GLY A 123 -0.19 -11.54 20.47
N SER A 124 0.02 -10.34 21.02
CA SER A 124 -0.95 -9.26 20.91
C SER A 124 -0.40 -8.06 20.15
N LYS A 125 -1.29 -7.37 19.43
CA LYS A 125 -1.00 -6.03 18.90
C LYS A 125 -2.17 -5.11 19.16
N ILE A 126 -1.90 -4.05 19.92
CA ILE A 126 -2.86 -2.99 20.23
C ILE A 126 -2.26 -1.69 19.69
N GLU A 127 -2.93 -1.10 18.70
CA GLU A 127 -2.42 0.08 17.99
C GLU A 127 -0.99 -0.17 17.45
N ASP A 128 -0.04 0.67 17.84
CA ASP A 128 1.38 0.59 17.48
C ASP A 128 2.23 -0.12 18.55
N LYS A 129 1.62 -0.89 19.46
CA LYS A 129 2.34 -1.66 20.47
C LYS A 129 2.13 -3.15 20.24
N THR A 130 3.22 -3.91 20.25
CA THR A 130 3.19 -5.36 20.02
C THR A 130 3.76 -6.05 21.26
N GLY A 131 3.04 -7.03 21.79
CA GLY A 131 3.44 -7.82 22.96
C GLY A 131 3.46 -9.30 22.63
N SER A 132 4.37 -10.04 23.25
CA SER A 132 4.53 -11.48 23.12
C SER A 132 4.66 -12.07 24.51
N ALA A 133 3.94 -13.15 24.81
CA ALA A 133 3.98 -13.72 26.15
C ALA A 133 3.75 -15.22 26.17
N PHE A 134 4.24 -15.86 27.22
CA PHE A 134 3.81 -17.20 27.59
C PHE A 134 3.67 -17.33 29.10
N CYS A 135 2.81 -18.25 29.54
CA CYS A 135 2.71 -18.66 30.93
C CYS A 135 2.86 -20.18 31.06
N VAL A 136 3.49 -20.61 32.15
CA VAL A 136 3.62 -22.01 32.54
C VAL A 136 2.61 -22.27 33.64
N MET A 137 1.76 -23.26 33.44
CA MET A 137 0.70 -23.63 34.36
C MET A 137 0.79 -25.09 34.75
N GLU A 138 0.53 -25.34 36.04
CA GLU A 138 0.24 -26.65 36.58
C GLU A 138 -1.21 -26.61 37.05
N GLU A 139 -2.08 -27.39 36.41
CA GLU A 139 -3.53 -27.30 36.62
C GLU A 139 -4.03 -25.86 36.39
N ASP A 140 -4.61 -25.19 37.40
CA ASP A 140 -5.07 -23.80 37.33
C ASP A 140 -4.11 -22.80 38.01
N THR A 141 -2.89 -23.23 38.36
CA THR A 141 -1.90 -22.37 39.04
C THR A 141 -0.79 -21.96 38.08
N THR A 142 -0.63 -20.65 37.88
CA THR A 142 0.52 -20.08 37.15
C THR A 142 1.81 -20.24 37.97
N LYS A 143 2.81 -20.89 37.38
CA LYS A 143 4.13 -21.12 37.99
C LYS A 143 5.19 -20.15 37.48
N TYR A 144 5.05 -19.72 36.22
CA TYR A 144 6.01 -18.83 35.59
C TYR A 144 5.33 -18.03 34.47
N GLU A 145 5.78 -16.79 34.27
CA GLU A 145 5.31 -15.89 33.24
C GLU A 145 6.49 -15.24 32.54
N TRP A 146 6.35 -15.02 31.25
CA TRP A 146 7.29 -14.27 30.45
C TRP A 146 6.55 -13.31 29.53
N MET A 147 7.04 -12.09 29.45
CA MET A 147 6.46 -11.00 28.66
C MET A 147 7.56 -10.24 27.94
N ALA A 148 7.42 -10.08 26.63
CA ALA A 148 8.27 -9.24 25.80
C ALA A 148 7.46 -8.15 25.12
N GLN A 149 8.00 -6.93 25.18
CA GLN A 149 7.52 -5.79 24.41
C GLN A 149 8.32 -5.72 23.11
N LEU A 150 7.63 -5.82 21.98
CA LEU A 150 8.23 -5.74 20.64
C LEU A 150 8.07 -4.35 20.04
N SER A 151 8.84 -4.09 18.99
CA SER A 151 8.79 -2.79 18.31
C SER A 151 7.46 -2.60 17.55
N PRO A 152 7.02 -1.35 17.35
CA PRO A 152 5.75 -1.03 16.68
C PRO A 152 5.57 -1.64 15.29
N PHE A 153 6.67 -1.83 14.57
CA PHE A 153 6.68 -2.39 13.23
C PHE A 153 6.52 -3.91 13.18
N ASN A 154 6.61 -4.59 14.31
CA ASN A 154 6.41 -6.03 14.38
C ASN A 154 4.93 -6.40 14.22
N THR A 155 4.69 -7.63 13.80
CA THR A 155 3.34 -8.15 13.54
C THR A 155 2.91 -9.08 14.67
N VAL A 156 1.59 -9.26 14.82
CA VAL A 156 1.03 -10.30 15.70
C VAL A 156 1.68 -11.65 15.39
N PHE A 157 1.78 -12.03 14.11
CA PHE A 157 2.44 -13.27 13.70
C PHE A 157 3.89 -13.44 14.21
N GLN A 158 4.69 -12.37 14.22
CA GLN A 158 6.04 -12.44 14.80
C GLN A 158 6.01 -12.56 16.33
N ALA A 159 5.05 -11.92 16.99
CA ALA A 159 4.86 -12.01 18.44
C ALA A 159 4.44 -13.41 18.88
N GLU A 160 3.52 -14.03 18.14
CA GLU A 160 3.08 -15.43 18.33
C GLU A 160 4.25 -16.40 18.18
N LEU A 161 5.00 -16.29 17.08
CA LEU A 161 6.16 -17.14 16.85
C LEU A 161 7.23 -16.96 17.94
N LEU A 162 7.44 -15.73 18.42
CA LEU A 162 8.39 -15.47 19.49
C LEU A 162 7.93 -16.10 20.81
N ALA A 163 6.64 -16.01 21.14
CA ALA A 163 6.09 -16.62 22.33
C ALA A 163 6.28 -18.14 22.32
N ILE A 164 5.98 -18.79 21.19
CA ILE A 164 6.21 -20.24 21.02
C ILE A 164 7.71 -20.58 21.13
N LYS A 165 8.58 -19.79 20.50
CA LYS A 165 10.03 -20.01 20.55
C LYS A 165 10.55 -19.95 21.99
N GLU A 166 10.21 -18.89 22.74
CA GLU A 166 10.68 -18.70 24.11
C GLU A 166 10.07 -19.72 25.08
N ALA A 167 8.81 -20.12 24.87
CA ALA A 167 8.19 -21.24 25.56
C ALA A 167 8.94 -22.57 25.32
N CYS A 168 9.32 -22.86 24.07
CA CYS A 168 10.12 -24.04 23.74
C CYS A 168 11.52 -23.97 24.37
N LEU A 169 12.16 -22.79 24.37
CA LEU A 169 13.45 -22.59 25.03
C LEU A 169 13.35 -22.84 26.54
N TRP A 170 12.28 -22.36 27.19
CA TRP A 170 12.04 -22.63 28.60
C TRP A 170 11.84 -24.13 28.83
N ALA A 171 10.97 -24.77 28.04
CA ALA A 171 10.65 -26.20 28.16
C ALA A 171 11.87 -27.11 27.92
N SER A 172 12.78 -26.72 27.02
CA SER A 172 14.01 -27.46 26.69
C SER A 172 14.98 -27.63 27.86
N LYS A 173 14.86 -26.77 28.89
CA LYS A 173 15.69 -26.82 30.11
C LYS A 173 15.13 -27.79 31.15
N THR A 174 13.96 -28.35 30.90
CA THR A 174 13.30 -29.30 31.79
C THR A 174 13.45 -30.72 31.25
N ASN A 175 13.44 -31.71 32.15
CA ASN A 175 13.39 -33.12 31.76
C ASN A 175 11.95 -33.67 31.68
N GLN A 176 10.94 -32.83 31.91
CA GLN A 176 9.54 -33.23 31.89
C GLN A 176 8.97 -33.17 30.46
N GLN A 177 7.98 -34.02 30.19
CA GLN A 177 7.19 -33.92 28.96
C GLN A 177 6.30 -32.68 29.07
N ILE A 178 6.52 -31.70 28.19
CA ILE A 178 5.81 -30.42 28.19
C ILE A 178 5.01 -30.29 26.89
N LYS A 179 3.76 -29.86 27.04
CA LYS A 179 2.96 -29.37 25.91
C LYS A 179 2.95 -27.84 25.90
N VAL A 180 3.26 -27.27 24.75
CA VAL A 180 3.13 -25.84 24.48
C VAL A 180 1.91 -25.65 23.60
N TRP A 181 0.98 -24.83 24.06
CA TRP A 181 -0.30 -24.56 23.43
C TRP A 181 -0.32 -23.15 22.85
N SER A 182 -0.75 -23.04 21.60
CA SER A 182 -0.95 -21.77 20.90
C SER A 182 -2.28 -21.83 20.15
N ASP A 183 -3.01 -20.72 20.10
CA ASP A 183 -4.18 -20.59 19.24
C ASP A 183 -3.85 -20.03 17.84
N SER A 184 -2.60 -19.63 17.62
CA SER A 184 -2.07 -19.18 16.34
C SER A 184 -1.78 -20.34 15.38
N GLU A 185 -2.83 -20.82 14.71
CA GLU A 185 -2.71 -21.89 13.69
C GLU A 185 -1.65 -21.55 12.64
N SER A 186 -1.60 -20.28 12.22
CA SER A 186 -0.62 -19.77 11.24
C SER A 186 0.83 -19.96 11.70
N SER A 187 1.10 -19.76 13.00
CA SER A 187 2.44 -19.92 13.58
C SER A 187 2.84 -21.38 13.64
N LEU A 188 1.91 -22.25 14.04
CA LEU A 188 2.13 -23.70 14.07
C LEU A 188 2.36 -24.28 12.67
N HIS A 189 1.57 -23.87 11.66
CA HIS A 189 1.82 -24.23 10.25
C HIS A 189 3.19 -23.75 9.78
N SER A 190 3.58 -22.54 10.14
CA SER A 190 4.90 -22.00 9.80
C SER A 190 6.04 -22.79 10.45
N ILE A 191 5.87 -23.30 11.67
CA ILE A 191 6.89 -24.14 12.34
C ILE A 191 6.88 -25.56 11.77
N ALA A 192 5.72 -26.11 11.39
CA ALA A 192 5.60 -27.43 10.77
C ALA A 192 6.11 -27.46 9.31
N SER A 193 6.22 -26.32 8.64
CA SER A 193 6.68 -26.25 7.25
C SER A 193 8.21 -26.22 7.14
N ILE A 194 8.80 -27.18 6.43
CA ILE A 194 10.24 -27.20 6.10
C ILE A 194 10.68 -25.99 5.25
N ASP A 195 9.74 -25.46 4.45
CA ASP A 195 9.96 -24.34 3.53
C ASP A 195 9.77 -22.96 4.18
N THR A 196 9.60 -22.93 5.50
CA THR A 196 9.39 -21.67 6.22
C THR A 196 10.58 -20.74 6.06
N LYS A 197 10.28 -19.47 5.79
CA LYS A 197 11.27 -18.38 5.63
C LYS A 197 11.37 -17.52 6.88
N SER A 198 10.56 -17.79 7.91
CA SER A 198 10.60 -17.04 9.16
C SER A 198 11.81 -17.50 9.99
N PRO A 199 12.75 -16.59 10.33
CA PRO A 199 13.90 -16.95 11.15
C PRO A 199 13.51 -17.46 12.54
N ILE A 200 12.41 -16.94 13.12
CA ILE A 200 11.92 -17.35 14.44
C ILE A 200 11.32 -18.77 14.36
N ALA A 201 10.58 -19.07 13.30
CA ALA A 201 10.06 -20.42 13.08
C ALA A 201 11.20 -21.43 12.90
N GLN A 202 12.22 -21.07 12.13
CA GLN A 202 13.42 -21.90 11.95
C GLN A 202 14.18 -22.13 13.26
N GLN A 203 14.34 -21.10 14.11
CA GLN A 203 14.92 -21.28 15.44
C GLN A 203 14.07 -22.20 16.32
N THR A 204 12.74 -22.12 16.22
CA THR A 204 11.82 -23.00 16.94
C THR A 204 11.96 -24.45 16.48
N GLN A 205 12.07 -24.68 15.16
CA GLN A 205 12.35 -26.00 14.59
C GLN A 205 13.66 -26.59 15.15
N GLU A 206 14.73 -25.79 15.22
CA GLU A 206 16.02 -26.23 15.79
C GLU A 206 15.87 -26.69 17.26
N ILE A 207 15.06 -26.00 18.06
CA ILE A 207 14.81 -26.36 19.46
C ILE A 207 14.01 -27.66 19.55
N LEU A 208 12.93 -27.78 18.77
CA LEU A 208 12.07 -28.98 18.78
C LEU A 208 12.80 -30.25 18.33
N LEU A 209 13.70 -30.13 17.35
CA LEU A 209 14.53 -31.23 16.87
C LEU A 209 15.58 -31.66 17.90
N LYS A 210 16.08 -30.75 18.75
CA LYS A 210 17.05 -31.05 19.80
C LYS A 210 16.41 -31.58 21.09
N SER A 211 15.19 -31.15 21.41
CA SER A 211 14.52 -31.45 22.68
C SER A 211 13.31 -32.33 22.43
N THR A 212 13.40 -33.65 22.63
CA THR A 212 12.33 -34.61 22.32
C THR A 212 11.13 -34.58 23.28
N ASN A 213 11.26 -33.88 24.40
CA ASN A 213 10.25 -33.76 25.46
C ASN A 213 9.16 -32.71 25.21
N ILE A 214 9.23 -31.98 24.09
CA ILE A 214 8.33 -30.85 23.80
C ILE A 214 7.28 -31.27 22.75
N LYS A 215 6.01 -30.95 22.94
CA LYS A 215 5.01 -31.06 21.86
C LYS A 215 4.25 -29.75 21.71
N LEU A 216 4.05 -29.32 20.47
CA LEU A 216 3.21 -28.18 20.16
C LEU A 216 1.78 -28.66 19.89
N GLY A 217 0.80 -27.94 20.43
CA GLY A 217 -0.60 -28.20 20.19
C GLY A 217 -1.34 -26.92 19.83
N TRP A 218 -2.25 -27.04 18.85
CA TRP A 218 -3.21 -25.98 18.58
C TRP A 218 -4.37 -26.06 19.56
N ILE A 219 -4.77 -24.91 20.11
CA ILE A 219 -6.01 -24.75 20.86
C ILE A 219 -6.89 -23.68 20.23
N LYS A 220 -8.19 -23.74 20.48
CA LYS A 220 -9.10 -22.73 19.96
C LYS A 220 -9.09 -21.51 20.87
N ALA A 221 -8.93 -20.33 20.27
CA ALA A 221 -9.05 -19.05 20.95
C ALA A 221 -10.46 -18.87 21.57
N HIS A 222 -10.50 -18.22 22.74
CA HIS A 222 -11.73 -17.74 23.41
C HIS A 222 -12.77 -18.84 23.75
N VAL A 223 -12.32 -19.99 24.24
CA VAL A 223 -13.21 -21.10 24.68
C VAL A 223 -13.10 -21.37 26.19
N GLY A 224 -12.61 -20.42 26.99
CA GLY A 224 -12.60 -20.58 28.46
C GLY A 224 -11.44 -21.40 29.01
N TYR A 225 -10.36 -21.63 28.24
CA TYR A 225 -9.16 -22.28 28.77
C TYR A 225 -8.37 -21.28 29.62
N SER A 226 -8.31 -21.51 30.93
CA SER A 226 -7.66 -20.63 31.91
C SER A 226 -6.24 -20.21 31.48
N GLY A 227 -5.44 -21.14 30.96
CA GLY A 227 -4.10 -20.83 30.48
C GLY A 227 -4.02 -20.02 29.19
N ASN A 228 -4.93 -20.25 28.23
CA ASN A 228 -4.96 -19.42 27.02
C ASN A 228 -5.40 -17.99 27.34
N GLU A 229 -6.38 -17.84 28.23
CA GLU A 229 -6.84 -16.52 28.67
C GLU A 229 -5.75 -15.79 29.47
N ALA A 230 -5.01 -16.51 30.32
CA ALA A 230 -3.86 -15.95 31.01
C ALA A 230 -2.77 -15.49 30.02
N ALA A 231 -2.44 -16.29 29.01
CA ALA A 231 -1.48 -15.92 27.97
C ALA A 231 -1.94 -14.68 27.17
N ASP A 232 -3.22 -14.59 26.79
CA ASP A 232 -3.79 -13.43 26.08
C ASP A 232 -3.74 -12.15 26.92
N VAL A 233 -4.09 -12.24 28.21
CA VAL A 233 -3.96 -11.12 29.15
C VAL A 233 -2.50 -10.69 29.28
N LEU A 234 -1.56 -11.64 29.39
CA LEU A 234 -0.13 -11.36 29.48
C LEU A 234 0.41 -10.74 28.19
N ALA A 235 0.01 -11.21 27.01
CA ALA A 235 0.47 -10.65 25.73
C ALA A 235 -0.03 -9.22 25.55
N LYS A 236 -1.26 -8.92 25.97
CA LYS A 236 -1.80 -7.54 26.01
C LYS A 236 -1.03 -6.68 26.99
N LYS A 237 -0.74 -7.18 28.20
CA LYS A 237 0.06 -6.49 29.21
C LYS A 237 1.51 -6.25 28.75
N ALA A 238 2.09 -7.21 28.05
CA ALA A 238 3.44 -7.15 27.49
C ALA A 238 3.63 -5.99 26.50
N THR A 239 2.54 -5.49 25.89
CA THR A 239 2.60 -4.30 25.02
C THR A 239 3.09 -3.04 25.75
N GLN A 240 3.02 -3.00 27.09
CA GLN A 240 3.42 -1.86 27.92
C GLN A 240 4.47 -2.22 28.97
N GLU A 241 4.33 -3.39 29.60
CA GLU A 241 5.14 -3.80 30.75
C GLU A 241 6.12 -4.94 30.40
N GLY A 242 6.14 -5.40 29.15
CA GLY A 242 7.03 -6.47 28.72
C GLY A 242 8.49 -6.02 28.67
N ILE A 243 9.41 -6.97 28.73
CA ILE A 243 10.84 -6.71 28.56
C ILE A 243 11.08 -6.22 27.12
N PRO A 244 11.67 -5.03 26.90
CA PRO A 244 11.96 -4.54 25.55
C PRO A 244 12.83 -5.53 24.79
N THR A 245 12.25 -6.14 23.76
CA THR A 245 12.88 -7.21 22.98
C THR A 245 12.94 -6.81 21.52
N PHE A 246 14.15 -6.71 20.99
CA PHE A 246 14.35 -6.38 19.59
C PHE A 246 14.32 -7.64 18.73
N ILE A 247 13.39 -7.67 17.76
CA ILE A 247 13.42 -8.60 16.64
C ILE A 247 13.35 -7.80 15.33
N PRO A 248 14.00 -8.26 14.24
CA PRO A 248 13.95 -7.57 12.96
C PRO A 248 12.52 -7.38 12.45
N ALA A 249 12.27 -6.25 11.78
CA ALA A 249 11.00 -5.95 11.14
C ALA A 249 10.68 -6.96 10.01
N PRO A 250 9.41 -7.28 9.78
CA PRO A 250 9.04 -8.18 8.70
C PRO A 250 9.32 -7.52 7.34
N ARG A 251 9.64 -8.31 6.32
CA ARG A 251 9.94 -7.78 4.96
C ARG A 251 8.80 -6.96 4.36
N ASN A 252 7.56 -7.24 4.75
CA ASN A 252 6.39 -6.46 4.33
C ASN A 252 6.42 -5.03 4.89
N HIS A 253 7.07 -4.79 6.03
CA HIS A 253 7.24 -3.45 6.58
C HIS A 253 8.06 -2.56 5.62
N ILE A 254 9.09 -3.10 4.96
CA ILE A 254 9.86 -2.40 3.91
C ILE A 254 8.92 -1.90 2.81
N LYS A 255 8.04 -2.77 2.31
CA LYS A 255 7.08 -2.40 1.25
C LYS A 255 6.14 -1.29 1.70
N SER A 256 5.62 -1.39 2.92
CA SER A 256 4.72 -0.40 3.51
C SER A 256 5.39 0.98 3.64
N LEU A 257 6.61 1.02 4.19
CA LEU A 257 7.39 2.25 4.30
C LEU A 257 7.70 2.84 2.94
N LEU A 258 8.18 2.03 2.00
CA LEU A 258 8.46 2.50 0.65
C LEU A 258 7.21 3.04 -0.06
N GLN A 259 6.05 2.42 0.15
CA GLN A 259 4.79 2.92 -0.41
C GLN A 259 4.41 4.27 0.18
N LYS A 260 4.51 4.41 1.51
CA LYS A 260 4.26 5.67 2.22
C LYS A 260 5.18 6.78 1.67
N GLU A 261 6.48 6.53 1.60
CA GLU A 261 7.45 7.50 1.12
C GLU A 261 7.29 7.83 -0.36
N SER A 262 6.88 6.85 -1.18
CA SER A 262 6.60 7.08 -2.60
C SER A 262 5.38 7.98 -2.81
N ILE A 263 4.34 7.82 -1.99
CA ILE A 263 3.16 8.69 -2.02
C ILE A 263 3.54 10.10 -1.54
N THR A 264 4.33 10.24 -0.48
CA THR A 264 4.84 11.53 0.01
C THR A 264 5.62 12.26 -1.08
N ARG A 265 6.54 11.56 -1.74
CA ARG A 265 7.31 12.12 -2.87
C ARG A 265 6.40 12.50 -4.03
N TRP A 266 5.46 11.63 -4.41
CA TRP A 266 4.53 11.92 -5.50
C TRP A 266 3.67 13.16 -5.20
N GLN A 267 3.19 13.30 -3.96
CA GLN A 267 2.47 14.49 -3.53
C GLN A 267 3.34 15.75 -3.65
N LYS A 268 4.62 15.69 -3.25
CA LYS A 268 5.56 16.80 -3.41
C LYS A 268 5.79 17.16 -4.87
N GLU A 269 5.96 16.18 -5.75
CA GLU A 269 6.07 16.40 -7.20
C GLU A 269 4.77 16.98 -7.79
N TRP A 270 3.61 16.61 -7.25
CA TRP A 270 2.31 17.11 -7.69
C TRP A 270 2.04 18.55 -7.27
N ASP A 271 2.38 18.91 -6.02
CA ASP A 271 2.19 20.26 -5.48
C ASP A 271 3.14 21.27 -6.14
N ASN A 272 4.40 20.90 -6.36
CA ASN A 272 5.42 21.79 -6.94
C ASN A 272 5.47 21.75 -8.48
N GLY A 273 4.72 20.85 -9.13
CA GLY A 273 4.73 20.71 -10.57
C GLY A 273 4.08 21.90 -11.29
N GLU A 274 4.61 22.29 -12.44
CA GLU A 274 4.07 23.43 -13.22
C GLU A 274 2.93 23.00 -14.16
N THR A 275 2.83 21.71 -14.48
CA THR A 275 1.85 21.19 -15.44
C THR A 275 0.63 20.56 -14.76
N GLY A 276 -0.49 20.49 -15.47
CA GLY A 276 -1.72 19.86 -14.96
C GLY A 276 -2.44 20.65 -13.86
N ARG A 277 -2.19 21.97 -13.75
CA ARG A 277 -2.71 22.81 -12.64
C ARG A 277 -4.24 22.86 -12.58
N SER A 278 -4.93 22.80 -13.72
CA SER A 278 -6.40 22.71 -13.72
C SER A 278 -6.91 21.45 -13.02
N VAL A 279 -6.22 20.32 -13.17
CA VAL A 279 -6.54 19.08 -12.45
C VAL A 279 -6.13 19.18 -10.98
N HIS A 280 -5.01 19.83 -10.64
CA HIS A 280 -4.58 20.06 -9.25
C HIS A 280 -5.63 20.85 -8.46
N ASN A 281 -6.23 21.87 -9.06
CA ASN A 281 -7.30 22.66 -8.44
C ASN A 281 -8.52 21.81 -8.02
N VAL A 282 -8.77 20.69 -8.73
CA VAL A 282 -9.87 19.76 -8.43
C VAL A 282 -9.42 18.59 -7.54
N LEU A 283 -8.24 18.04 -7.84
CA LEU A 283 -7.61 16.90 -7.20
C LEU A 283 -6.24 17.31 -6.61
N PRO A 284 -6.21 18.09 -5.51
CA PRO A 284 -4.95 18.57 -4.93
C PRO A 284 -4.17 17.46 -4.22
N LYS A 285 -4.81 16.34 -3.89
CA LYS A 285 -4.19 15.21 -3.20
C LYS A 285 -4.11 13.99 -4.11
N VAL A 286 -2.93 13.43 -4.23
CA VAL A 286 -2.70 12.19 -4.97
C VAL A 286 -3.34 11.01 -4.22
N LYS A 287 -3.82 10.02 -4.98
CA LYS A 287 -4.42 8.79 -4.46
C LYS A 287 -3.98 7.63 -5.34
N THR A 288 -4.06 6.41 -4.81
CA THR A 288 -3.76 5.18 -5.56
C THR A 288 -5.02 4.53 -6.15
N THR A 289 -6.12 5.28 -6.22
CA THR A 289 -7.39 4.86 -6.78
C THR A 289 -7.75 5.78 -7.94
N SER A 290 -8.23 5.20 -9.03
CA SER A 290 -8.67 5.97 -10.19
C SER A 290 -9.90 6.82 -9.84
N THR A 291 -9.88 8.06 -10.31
CA THR A 291 -11.01 8.97 -10.24
C THR A 291 -12.00 8.54 -11.31
N PRO A 292 -13.31 8.44 -11.01
CA PRO A 292 -14.28 7.85 -11.93
C PRO A 292 -14.64 8.75 -13.13
N TRP A 293 -13.71 9.57 -13.63
CA TRP A 293 -13.89 10.50 -14.76
C TRP A 293 -13.71 9.79 -16.09
N GLN A 294 -14.60 10.10 -17.03
CA GLN A 294 -14.56 9.63 -18.41
C GLN A 294 -13.91 10.67 -19.31
N ARG A 295 -13.54 10.25 -20.53
CA ARG A 295 -12.89 11.10 -21.54
C ARG A 295 -13.50 12.52 -21.67
N PRO A 296 -14.83 12.74 -21.78
CA PRO A 296 -15.38 14.09 -21.90
C PRO A 296 -15.10 14.98 -20.68
N GLU A 297 -15.09 14.38 -19.49
CA GLU A 297 -14.89 15.08 -18.22
C GLU A 297 -13.41 15.42 -18.03
N ILE A 298 -12.51 14.53 -18.46
CA ILE A 298 -11.07 14.80 -18.52
C ILE A 298 -10.79 15.95 -19.48
N MET A 299 -11.39 15.95 -20.68
CA MET A 299 -11.27 17.08 -21.63
C MET A 299 -11.75 18.39 -21.01
N PHE A 300 -12.92 18.36 -20.36
CA PHE A 300 -13.53 19.51 -19.73
C PHE A 300 -12.64 20.13 -18.64
N VAL A 301 -12.15 19.32 -17.68
CA VAL A 301 -11.30 19.81 -16.57
C VAL A 301 -9.92 20.24 -17.06
N THR A 302 -9.32 19.47 -17.96
CA THR A 302 -7.99 19.82 -18.46
C THR A 302 -8.03 21.04 -19.37
N GLY A 303 -9.18 21.31 -20.00
CA GLY A 303 -9.29 22.26 -21.11
C GLY A 303 -8.64 21.74 -22.39
N HIS A 304 -8.25 20.46 -22.44
CA HIS A 304 -7.66 19.84 -23.63
C HIS A 304 -8.77 19.11 -24.39
N GLY A 305 -9.37 19.79 -25.37
CA GLY A 305 -10.58 19.36 -26.04
C GLY A 305 -10.93 20.25 -27.24
N PRO A 306 -12.13 20.10 -27.81
CA PRO A 306 -12.65 20.96 -28.87
C PRO A 306 -13.04 22.33 -28.30
N PHE A 307 -12.06 23.09 -27.81
CA PHE A 307 -12.24 24.43 -27.26
C PHE A 307 -11.39 25.42 -28.05
N PRO A 308 -11.93 26.55 -28.53
CA PRO A 308 -11.19 27.56 -29.27
C PRO A 308 -9.92 28.02 -28.57
N THR A 309 -9.96 28.19 -27.25
CA THR A 309 -8.75 28.53 -26.47
C THR A 309 -7.65 27.48 -26.58
N TYR A 310 -8.02 26.20 -26.59
CA TYR A 310 -7.08 25.10 -26.78
C TYR A 310 -6.61 25.03 -28.23
N LEU A 311 -7.51 25.11 -29.20
CA LEU A 311 -7.20 24.99 -30.62
C LEU A 311 -6.29 26.13 -31.11
N LYS A 312 -6.52 27.37 -30.67
CA LYS A 312 -5.64 28.52 -30.93
C LYS A 312 -4.24 28.31 -30.36
N ARG A 313 -4.14 27.82 -29.11
CA ARG A 313 -2.84 27.54 -28.47
C ARG A 313 -1.98 26.55 -29.25
N PHE A 314 -2.60 25.65 -30.02
CA PHE A 314 -1.92 24.67 -30.88
C PHE A 314 -1.90 25.07 -32.37
N ASN A 315 -2.24 26.32 -32.70
CA ASN A 315 -2.28 26.84 -34.07
C ASN A 315 -3.16 26.03 -35.02
N ILE A 316 -4.22 25.40 -34.50
CA ILE A 316 -5.24 24.71 -35.30
C ILE A 316 -6.30 25.73 -35.78
N ARG A 317 -6.46 26.82 -35.04
CA ARG A 317 -7.33 27.97 -35.37
C ARG A 317 -6.61 29.28 -35.12
N SER A 318 -7.00 30.35 -35.79
CA SER A 318 -6.44 31.69 -35.54
C SER A 318 -7.08 32.37 -34.31
N SER A 319 -8.34 32.03 -34.01
CA SER A 319 -9.14 32.64 -32.95
C SER A 319 -9.46 31.70 -31.79
N ASP A 320 -9.51 32.27 -30.58
CA ASP A 320 -9.93 31.64 -29.31
C ASP A 320 -11.37 31.98 -28.96
N SER A 321 -12.08 32.62 -29.89
CA SER A 321 -13.48 32.98 -29.73
C SER A 321 -14.41 31.82 -30.07
N CYS A 322 -15.44 31.71 -29.25
CA CYS A 322 -16.68 31.00 -29.55
C CYS A 322 -17.49 31.79 -30.59
N GLY A 323 -18.37 31.11 -31.32
CA GLY A 323 -19.28 31.73 -32.28
C GLY A 323 -20.21 32.80 -31.71
N CYS A 324 -20.40 32.83 -30.38
CA CYS A 324 -21.15 33.90 -29.73
C CYS A 324 -20.29 35.15 -29.43
N GLY A 325 -19.05 35.21 -29.96
CA GLY A 325 -18.13 36.34 -29.82
C GLY A 325 -17.35 36.42 -28.50
N LYS A 326 -17.51 35.46 -27.59
CA LYS A 326 -16.81 35.40 -26.29
C LYS A 326 -15.70 34.35 -26.30
N LEU A 327 -14.82 34.36 -25.29
CA LEU A 327 -13.75 33.37 -25.13
C LEU A 327 -14.29 31.92 -25.07
N GLY A 328 -13.87 31.07 -26.01
CA GLY A 328 -14.32 29.68 -26.14
C GLY A 328 -13.58 28.72 -25.22
N ASN A 329 -13.76 28.86 -23.90
CA ASN A 329 -13.17 27.97 -22.89
C ASN A 329 -14.25 27.08 -22.23
N PRO A 330 -13.86 26.02 -21.50
CA PRO A 330 -14.80 25.11 -20.84
C PRO A 330 -15.79 25.83 -19.91
N LEU A 331 -15.32 26.78 -19.09
CA LEU A 331 -16.15 27.52 -18.14
C LEU A 331 -17.23 28.33 -18.86
N HIS A 332 -16.88 28.99 -19.96
CA HIS A 332 -17.82 29.75 -20.78
C HIS A 332 -18.94 28.86 -21.32
N TYR A 333 -18.60 27.75 -21.96
CA TYR A 333 -19.59 26.80 -22.48
C TYR A 333 -20.46 26.21 -21.38
N ALA A 334 -19.92 26.01 -20.17
CA ALA A 334 -20.67 25.46 -19.06
C ALA A 334 -21.55 26.48 -18.32
N THR A 335 -21.39 27.79 -18.52
CA THR A 335 -22.02 28.79 -17.61
C THR A 335 -22.62 30.00 -18.30
N SER A 336 -22.28 30.31 -19.55
CA SER A 336 -22.65 31.60 -20.16
C SER A 336 -22.72 31.67 -21.68
N CYS A 337 -22.41 30.59 -22.41
CA CYS A 337 -22.52 30.58 -23.87
C CYS A 337 -23.98 30.51 -24.33
N LEU A 338 -24.37 31.40 -25.25
CA LEU A 338 -25.73 31.48 -25.78
C LEU A 338 -26.19 30.17 -26.44
N PHE A 339 -25.25 29.47 -27.11
CA PHE A 339 -25.53 28.23 -27.82
C PHE A 339 -25.63 26.99 -26.91
N THR A 340 -25.25 27.09 -25.63
CA THR A 340 -25.22 25.95 -24.71
C THR A 340 -26.12 26.15 -23.50
N THR A 341 -27.12 27.02 -23.59
CA THR A 341 -28.04 27.40 -22.48
C THR A 341 -28.66 26.19 -21.77
N SER A 342 -29.07 25.16 -22.53
CA SER A 342 -29.63 23.91 -21.97
C SER A 342 -28.65 23.15 -21.06
N TYR A 343 -27.36 23.41 -21.20
CA TYR A 343 -26.28 22.74 -20.47
C TYR A 343 -25.71 23.57 -19.31
N HIS A 344 -26.18 24.80 -19.10
CA HIS A 344 -25.59 25.71 -18.12
C HIS A 344 -25.65 25.18 -16.68
N LEU A 345 -24.53 25.29 -15.99
CA LEU A 345 -24.38 25.21 -14.55
C LEU A 345 -24.33 26.64 -13.99
N THR A 346 -24.62 26.80 -12.70
CA THR A 346 -24.56 28.11 -12.05
C THR A 346 -23.18 28.73 -12.22
N LYS A 347 -23.11 29.92 -12.81
CA LYS A 347 -21.85 30.64 -13.02
C LYS A 347 -21.24 31.04 -11.66
N PRO A 348 -19.96 30.74 -11.39
CA PRO A 348 -19.30 31.19 -10.17
C PRO A 348 -18.87 32.67 -10.28
N SER A 349 -18.73 33.33 -9.14
CA SER A 349 -17.90 34.53 -9.03
C SER A 349 -16.41 34.15 -9.16
N ALA A 350 -15.56 35.11 -9.50
CA ALA A 350 -14.14 34.85 -9.80
C ALA A 350 -13.39 34.20 -8.61
N ASP A 351 -13.68 34.64 -7.39
CA ASP A 351 -13.11 34.12 -6.15
C ASP A 351 -13.56 32.68 -5.82
N LEU A 352 -14.72 32.27 -6.33
CA LEU A 352 -15.30 30.93 -6.10
C LEU A 352 -15.03 29.95 -7.24
N GLU A 353 -14.33 30.34 -8.30
CA GLU A 353 -14.08 29.47 -9.45
C GLU A 353 -13.36 28.16 -9.07
N PRO A 354 -12.28 28.15 -8.24
CA PRO A 354 -11.65 26.89 -7.85
C PRO A 354 -12.59 25.93 -7.11
N LEU A 355 -13.45 26.49 -6.23
CA LEU A 355 -14.45 25.71 -5.51
C LEU A 355 -15.56 25.19 -6.44
N TRP A 356 -15.91 25.97 -7.45
CA TRP A 356 -16.88 25.58 -8.47
C TRP A 356 -16.41 24.35 -9.22
N TRP A 357 -15.17 24.35 -9.73
CA TRP A 357 -14.56 23.21 -10.41
C TRP A 357 -14.62 21.95 -9.55
N LYS A 358 -14.23 22.07 -8.28
CA LYS A 358 -14.26 20.96 -7.32
C LYS A 358 -15.68 20.44 -7.08
N ARG A 359 -16.68 21.31 -6.92
CA ARG A 359 -18.08 20.90 -6.69
C ARG A 359 -18.67 20.21 -7.91
N VAL A 360 -18.45 20.79 -9.09
CA VAL A 360 -18.94 20.29 -10.36
C VAL A 360 -18.38 18.90 -10.66
N MET A 361 -17.07 18.71 -10.48
CA MET A 361 -16.40 17.44 -10.78
C MET A 361 -16.57 16.35 -9.72
N ASN A 362 -17.12 16.69 -8.55
CA ASN A 362 -17.51 15.71 -7.53
C ASN A 362 -19.01 15.39 -7.54
N ASN A 363 -19.82 16.09 -8.35
CA ASN A 363 -21.27 15.87 -8.42
C ASN A 363 -21.65 15.08 -9.69
N ASN A 364 -22.30 13.93 -9.52
CA ASN A 364 -22.68 13.06 -10.63
C ASN A 364 -23.66 13.70 -11.62
N ASN A 365 -24.59 14.54 -11.16
CA ASN A 365 -25.55 15.22 -12.04
C ASN A 365 -24.87 16.30 -12.88
N SER A 366 -24.01 17.12 -12.26
CA SER A 366 -23.21 18.13 -12.97
C SER A 366 -22.30 17.48 -14.01
N ARG A 367 -21.67 16.36 -13.65
CA ARG A 367 -20.86 15.53 -14.53
C ARG A 367 -21.63 14.94 -15.71
N ALA A 368 -22.84 14.42 -15.48
CA ALA A 368 -23.73 13.98 -16.56
C ALA A 368 -24.08 15.13 -17.51
N LYS A 369 -24.31 16.34 -16.99
CA LYS A 369 -24.56 17.55 -17.78
C LYS A 369 -23.33 17.95 -18.60
N ILE A 370 -22.13 17.90 -18.03
CA ILE A 370 -20.85 18.10 -18.74
C ILE A 370 -20.68 17.11 -19.88
N LYS A 371 -20.97 15.82 -19.64
CA LYS A 371 -20.88 14.83 -20.72
C LYS A 371 -21.79 15.21 -21.88
N LYS A 372 -23.05 15.56 -21.63
CA LYS A 372 -23.97 16.01 -22.69
C LYS A 372 -23.47 17.28 -23.40
N LEU A 373 -22.95 18.25 -22.63
CA LEU A 373 -22.34 19.47 -23.18
C LEU A 373 -21.20 19.14 -24.14
N MET A 374 -20.29 18.25 -23.74
CA MET A 374 -19.13 17.88 -24.56
C MET A 374 -19.53 17.16 -25.84
N HIS A 375 -20.57 16.31 -25.81
CA HIS A 375 -21.11 15.69 -27.03
C HIS A 375 -21.73 16.75 -27.95
N PHE A 376 -22.53 17.66 -27.40
CA PHE A 376 -23.11 18.77 -28.16
C PHE A 376 -22.03 19.64 -28.82
N ILE A 377 -20.93 19.96 -28.11
CA ILE A 377 -19.83 20.73 -28.68
C ILE A 377 -19.19 20.00 -29.86
N ALA A 378 -18.96 18.69 -29.74
CA ALA A 378 -18.36 17.89 -30.80
C ALA A 378 -19.26 17.77 -32.04
N GLU A 379 -20.57 17.69 -31.87
CA GLU A 379 -21.53 17.56 -32.97
C GLU A 379 -21.84 18.90 -33.68
N ASN A 380 -21.60 20.03 -33.00
CA ASN A 380 -21.97 21.37 -33.49
C ASN A 380 -20.74 22.26 -33.72
N GLU A 381 -19.63 21.65 -34.13
CA GLU A 381 -18.35 22.32 -34.43
C GLU A 381 -18.54 23.58 -35.32
N PRO A 382 -19.25 23.53 -36.47
CA PRO A 382 -19.39 24.70 -37.35
C PRO A 382 -20.16 25.88 -36.73
N LEU A 383 -21.09 25.60 -35.82
CA LEU A 383 -21.88 26.64 -35.13
C LEU A 383 -21.07 27.32 -34.03
N LEU A 384 -20.30 26.53 -33.28
CA LEU A 384 -19.56 27.01 -32.12
C LEU A 384 -18.23 27.65 -32.50
N PHE A 385 -17.73 27.34 -33.69
CA PHE A 385 -16.42 27.75 -34.20
C PHE A 385 -16.59 28.35 -35.61
N PRO A 386 -17.03 29.61 -35.71
CA PRO A 386 -17.18 30.28 -37.00
C PRO A 386 -15.83 30.28 -37.72
N LYS A 387 -15.87 30.13 -39.05
CA LYS A 387 -14.65 30.18 -39.88
C LYS A 387 -13.93 31.49 -39.59
N ASP A 388 -12.62 31.39 -39.44
CA ASP A 388 -11.77 32.57 -39.44
C ASP A 388 -12.04 33.24 -40.79
N GLY A 389 -12.52 34.49 -40.77
CA GLY A 389 -12.81 35.21 -42.01
C GLY A 389 -11.54 35.23 -42.85
N ASP A 390 -11.67 35.04 -44.17
CA ASP A 390 -10.61 35.45 -45.08
C ASP A 390 -10.42 36.95 -44.84
N ASP A 391 -9.38 37.32 -44.08
CA ASP A 391 -8.91 38.70 -43.98
C ASP A 391 -8.47 39.11 -45.39
N ASN A 392 -9.42 39.66 -46.17
CA ASN A 392 -9.19 40.39 -47.41
C ASN A 392 -8.96 41.86 -47.11
#